data_AF-A0A7S4QQU2-F1
#
_entry.id   AF-A0A7S4QQU2-F1
#
_cell.length_a   1.000
_cell.length_b   1.000
_cell.length_c   1.000
_cell.angle_alpha   90.00
_cell.angle_beta   90.00
_cell.angle_gamma   90.00
#
_symmetry.space_group_name_H-M   'P 1'
#
loop_
_entity.id
_entity.type
_entity.pdbx_description
1 polymer ?
#
loop_
_entity_poly.entity_id
_entity_poly.type
_entity_poly.pdbx_seq_one_letter_code
_entity_poly.pdbx_strand_id
1 'polypeptide(L)'
;ASFKLPFGFLSDNLPIGGYRRKSYMFIGWLVTSLSMFVLLMGSNLSLERHEEFDEETQQMITVTVPDEDSPSVGFFSSCVLLFGTGFWFADVMGDSIVAEKAKLEPESSRGHLQSTCYACRFFGLMVAAPFSTVFYSTYGPAVVIKIMGLLPFCMLPLVYNFWEVRDAEVKGTREQCGEIWNTVCSRAEIGR
;
A
#
# COMPACT_ATOMS: atom_id res chain seq x y z
N ALA A 1 9.80 -8.05 -7.47
CA ALA A 1 9.32 -7.65 -8.82
C ALA A 1 8.33 -8.68 -9.42
N SER A 2 8.54 -9.99 -9.25
CA SER A 2 7.81 -11.05 -9.95
C SER A 2 6.30 -11.12 -9.71
N PHE A 3 5.81 -10.81 -8.51
CA PHE A 3 4.36 -10.80 -8.22
C PHE A 3 3.63 -9.51 -8.66
N LYS A 4 4.33 -8.46 -9.11
CA LYS A 4 3.66 -7.23 -9.62
C LYS A 4 3.05 -7.43 -11.02
N LEU A 5 3.62 -8.34 -11.81
CA LEU A 5 3.22 -8.58 -13.21
C LEU A 5 1.80 -9.15 -13.38
N PRO A 6 1.34 -10.16 -12.60
CA PRO A 6 0.01 -10.72 -12.76
C PRO A 6 -1.11 -9.73 -12.47
N PHE A 7 -0.91 -8.80 -11.53
CA PHE A 7 -1.94 -7.82 -11.16
C PHE A 7 -2.01 -6.65 -12.14
N GLY A 8 -0.86 -6.20 -12.65
CA GLY A 8 -0.84 -5.30 -13.80
C GLY A 8 -1.54 -5.92 -15.00
N PHE A 9 -1.28 -7.20 -15.26
CA PHE A 9 -1.94 -7.97 -16.33
C PHE A 9 -3.45 -8.13 -16.09
N LEU A 10 -3.87 -8.46 -14.87
CA LEU A 10 -5.28 -8.60 -14.51
C LEU A 10 -6.05 -7.29 -14.72
N SER A 11 -5.49 -6.18 -14.22
CA SER A 11 -6.04 -4.83 -14.40
C SER A 11 -6.09 -4.41 -15.87
N ASP A 12 -5.12 -4.85 -16.66
CA ASP A 12 -5.04 -4.53 -18.09
C ASP A 12 -6.00 -5.36 -18.95
N ASN A 13 -6.47 -6.52 -18.48
CA ASN A 13 -7.40 -7.41 -19.23
C ASN A 13 -8.86 -7.32 -18.75
N LEU A 14 -9.13 -6.82 -17.54
CA LEU A 14 -10.48 -6.72 -16.97
C LEU A 14 -10.80 -5.28 -16.51
N PRO A 15 -11.16 -4.35 -17.42
CA PRO A 15 -11.58 -3.02 -16.99
C PRO A 15 -12.86 -3.10 -16.14
N ILE A 16 -12.82 -2.54 -14.92
CA ILE A 16 -13.98 -2.46 -14.03
C ILE A 16 -14.62 -1.09 -14.20
N GLY A 17 -15.87 -1.06 -14.69
CA GLY A 17 -16.64 0.18 -14.88
C GLY A 17 -16.11 1.09 -16.01
N GLY A 18 -15.32 0.53 -16.93
CA GLY A 18 -14.65 1.27 -18.02
C GLY A 18 -13.31 1.90 -17.62
N TYR A 19 -12.87 1.73 -16.37
CA TYR A 19 -11.54 2.15 -15.91
C TYR A 19 -10.61 0.94 -15.77
N ARG A 20 -9.37 1.10 -16.23
CA ARG A 20 -8.37 0.02 -16.22
C ARG A 20 -7.63 -0.04 -14.90
N ARG A 21 -7.13 1.07 -14.36
CA ARG A 21 -6.24 1.06 -13.17
C ARG A 21 -6.86 1.76 -11.96
N LYS A 22 -7.64 2.83 -12.15
CA LYS A 22 -8.29 3.61 -11.08
C LYS A 22 -9.20 2.77 -10.20
N SER A 23 -10.04 1.91 -10.80
CA SER A 23 -10.98 1.04 -10.06
C SER A 23 -10.24 0.09 -9.12
N TYR A 24 -9.14 -0.51 -9.58
CA TYR A 24 -8.33 -1.42 -8.79
C TYR A 24 -7.55 -0.70 -7.69
N MET A 25 -7.03 0.50 -7.97
CA MET A 25 -6.40 1.34 -6.96
C MET A 25 -7.39 1.71 -5.84
N PHE A 26 -8.62 2.07 -6.22
CA PHE A 26 -9.70 2.38 -5.27
C PHE A 26 -10.06 1.18 -4.40
N ILE A 27 -10.22 -0.01 -5.00
CA ILE A 27 -10.50 -1.25 -4.26
C ILE A 27 -9.35 -1.57 -3.29
N GLY A 28 -8.10 -1.41 -3.71
CA GLY A 28 -6.93 -1.62 -2.85
C GLY A 28 -6.99 -0.75 -1.60
N TRP A 29 -7.17 0.57 -1.75
CA TRP A 29 -7.29 1.51 -0.64
C TRP A 29 -8.51 1.22 0.25
N LEU A 30 -9.62 0.79 -0.34
CA LEU A 30 -10.83 0.43 0.40
C LEU A 30 -10.59 -0.79 1.29
N VAL A 31 -9.96 -1.85 0.76
CA VAL A 31 -9.60 -3.06 1.51
C VAL A 31 -8.65 -2.72 2.65
N THR A 32 -7.62 -1.91 2.38
CA THR A 32 -6.65 -1.45 3.38
C THR A 32 -7.32 -0.68 4.52
N SER A 33 -8.20 0.24 4.19
CA SER A 33 -8.91 1.03 5.19
C SER A 33 -9.86 0.17 6.02
N LEU A 34 -10.68 -0.64 5.34
CA LEU A 34 -11.69 -1.47 5.98
C LEU A 34 -11.07 -2.52 6.91
N SER A 35 -9.95 -3.15 6.54
CA SER A 35 -9.31 -4.15 7.39
C SER A 35 -8.82 -3.58 8.71
N MET A 36 -8.28 -2.35 8.71
CA MET A 36 -7.86 -1.66 9.93
C MET A 36 -9.05 -1.17 10.75
N PHE A 37 -10.13 -0.71 10.11
CA PHE A 37 -11.37 -0.37 10.82
C PHE A 37 -12.03 -1.58 11.49
N VAL A 38 -12.05 -2.74 10.81
CA VAL A 38 -12.54 -4.00 11.37
C VAL A 38 -11.71 -4.42 12.58
N LEU A 39 -10.39 -4.28 12.50
CA LEU A 39 -9.49 -4.58 13.62
C LEU A 39 -9.76 -3.65 14.82
N LEU A 40 -10.01 -2.35 14.59
CA LEU A 40 -10.32 -1.39 15.65
C LEU A 40 -11.67 -1.62 16.30
N MET A 41 -12.67 -2.04 15.54
CA MET A 41 -14.02 -2.30 16.06
C MET A 41 -14.12 -3.65 16.77
N GLY A 42 -13.30 -4.62 16.35
CA GLY A 42 -13.35 -5.99 16.86
C GLY A 42 -12.39 -6.29 18.00
N SER A 43 -11.56 -5.36 18.45
CA SER A 43 -10.52 -5.65 19.44
C SER A 43 -10.09 -4.42 20.24
N ASN A 44 -9.81 -4.62 21.53
CA ASN A 44 -9.18 -3.60 22.35
C ASN A 44 -7.66 -3.62 22.12
N LEU A 45 -7.13 -2.53 21.55
CA LEU A 45 -5.69 -2.33 21.32
C LEU A 45 -5.09 -1.39 22.38
N SER A 46 -5.79 -1.18 23.50
CA SER A 46 -5.23 -0.47 24.64
C SER A 46 -4.12 -1.31 25.26
N LEU A 47 -3.00 -0.67 25.56
CA LEU A 47 -1.93 -1.25 26.36
C LEU A 47 -2.00 -0.58 27.72
N GLU A 48 -2.40 -1.33 28.75
CA GLU A 48 -2.31 -0.83 30.12
C GLU A 48 -0.89 -1.07 30.64
N ARG A 49 -0.31 -0.01 31.18
CA ARG A 49 1.06 0.00 31.66
C ARG A 49 1.02 -0.22 33.17
N HIS A 50 1.37 -1.42 33.61
CA HIS A 50 1.51 -1.71 35.02
C HIS A 50 2.97 -1.56 35.44
N GLU A 51 3.19 -0.91 36.56
CA GLU A 51 4.49 -0.89 37.23
C GLU A 51 4.52 -2.07 38.20
N GLU A 52 5.34 -3.07 37.87
CA GLU A 52 5.54 -4.25 38.69
C GLU A 52 6.95 -4.19 39.29
N PHE A 53 7.09 -4.58 40.55
CA PHE A 53 8.40 -4.66 41.19
C PHE A 53 9.07 -5.96 40.77
N ASP A 54 10.17 -5.86 40.02
CA ASP A 54 10.95 -7.02 39.65
C ASP A 54 11.90 -7.40 40.79
N GLU A 55 11.63 -8.55 41.42
CA GLU A 55 12.43 -9.08 42.52
C GLU A 55 13.86 -9.44 42.10
N GLU A 56 14.09 -9.76 40.82
CA GLU A 56 15.38 -10.21 40.32
C GLU A 56 16.34 -9.03 40.08
N THR A 57 15.86 -7.92 39.51
CA THR A 57 16.66 -6.72 39.27
C THR A 57 16.57 -5.67 40.37
N GLN A 58 15.70 -5.86 41.38
CA GLN A 58 15.36 -4.86 42.40
C GLN A 58 14.96 -3.49 41.81
N GLN A 59 14.32 -3.48 40.65
CA GLN A 59 13.84 -2.27 39.98
C GLN A 59 12.34 -2.34 39.71
N MET A 60 11.69 -1.18 39.72
CA MET A 60 10.32 -1.07 39.21
C MET A 60 10.39 -1.25 37.69
N ILE A 61 9.88 -2.37 37.18
CA ILE A 61 9.80 -2.63 35.75
C ILE A 61 8.41 -2.28 35.25
N THR A 62 8.37 -1.62 34.11
CA THR A 62 7.13 -1.36 33.39
C THR A 62 6.71 -2.61 32.60
N VAL A 63 5.75 -3.36 33.13
CA VAL A 63 5.16 -4.50 32.43
C VAL A 63 3.98 -4.01 31.60
N THR A 64 3.98 -4.36 30.32
CA THR A 64 2.88 -4.01 29.41
C THR A 64 2.00 -5.23 29.28
N VAL A 65 0.86 -5.24 29.97
CA VAL A 65 -0.05 -6.38 29.95
C VAL A 65 -1.15 -6.10 28.93
N PRO A 66 -1.38 -7.00 27.96
CA PRO A 66 -2.54 -6.92 27.09
C PRO A 66 -3.83 -7.09 27.90
N ASP A 67 -4.82 -6.23 27.66
CA ASP A 67 -6.15 -6.30 28.28
C ASP A 67 -6.88 -7.62 27.92
N GLU A 68 -7.86 -8.04 28.73
CA GLU A 68 -8.58 -9.32 28.59
C GLU A 68 -9.29 -9.44 27.22
N ASP A 69 -9.67 -8.30 26.61
CA ASP A 69 -10.28 -8.16 25.28
C ASP A 69 -9.27 -7.94 24.12
N SER A 70 -8.05 -8.45 24.26
CA SER A 70 -7.02 -8.34 23.23
C SER A 70 -7.35 -9.15 21.96
N PRO A 71 -6.95 -8.69 20.76
CA PRO A 71 -7.22 -9.39 19.51
C PRO A 71 -6.63 -10.80 19.53
N SER A 72 -7.41 -11.80 19.11
CA SER A 72 -6.83 -13.12 18.86
C SER A 72 -5.74 -13.01 17.79
N VAL A 73 -4.64 -13.76 17.96
CA VAL A 73 -3.49 -13.72 17.04
C VAL A 73 -3.93 -14.02 15.60
N GLY A 74 -4.90 -14.93 15.42
CA GLY A 74 -5.48 -15.25 14.13
C GLY A 74 -6.21 -14.05 13.51
N PHE A 75 -7.12 -13.41 14.26
CA PHE A 75 -7.87 -12.25 13.78
C PHE A 75 -6.96 -11.06 13.43
N PHE A 76 -6.00 -10.75 14.31
CA PHE A 76 -4.99 -9.71 14.06
C PHE A 76 -4.21 -9.99 12.78
N SER A 77 -3.66 -11.22 12.67
CA SER A 77 -2.86 -11.62 11.52
C SER A 77 -3.67 -11.54 10.22
N SER A 78 -4.93 -12.00 10.22
CA SER A 78 -5.82 -11.91 9.06
C SER A 78 -6.07 -10.46 8.65
N CYS A 79 -6.34 -9.55 9.60
CA CYS A 79 -6.57 -8.14 9.29
C CYS A 79 -5.31 -7.46 8.72
N VAL A 80 -4.14 -7.72 9.29
CA VAL A 80 -2.86 -7.19 8.82
C VAL A 80 -2.48 -7.75 7.44
N LEU A 81 -2.78 -9.04 7.18
CA LEU A 81 -2.60 -9.63 5.85
C LEU A 81 -3.46 -8.93 4.81
N LEU A 82 -4.76 -8.75 5.09
CA LEU A 82 -5.68 -8.04 4.20
C LEU A 82 -5.25 -6.59 3.97
N PHE A 83 -4.79 -5.90 5.02
CA PHE A 83 -4.21 -4.57 4.92
C PHE A 83 -3.02 -4.56 3.94
N GLY A 84 -2.06 -5.46 4.13
CA GLY A 84 -0.86 -5.56 3.31
C GLY A 84 -1.19 -5.89 1.86
N THR A 85 -2.12 -6.82 1.62
CA THR A 85 -2.59 -7.17 0.27
C THR A 85 -3.27 -5.98 -0.41
N GLY A 86 -4.19 -5.29 0.26
CA GLY A 86 -4.87 -4.11 -0.30
C GLY A 86 -3.89 -2.96 -0.59
N PHE A 87 -2.95 -2.71 0.32
CA PHE A 87 -1.98 -1.64 0.18
C PHE A 87 -1.06 -1.92 -1.00
N TRP A 88 -0.56 -3.15 -1.07
CA TRP A 88 0.30 -3.59 -2.15
C TRP A 88 -0.43 -3.56 -3.51
N PHE A 89 -1.73 -3.86 -3.53
CA PHE A 89 -2.54 -3.75 -4.73
C PHE A 89 -2.69 -2.30 -5.21
N ALA A 90 -3.01 -1.36 -4.30
CA ALA A 90 -3.07 0.06 -4.60
C ALA A 90 -1.71 0.63 -5.05
N ASP A 91 -0.62 0.17 -4.43
CA ASP A 91 0.76 0.54 -4.74
C ASP A 91 1.15 0.17 -6.17
N VAL A 92 0.87 -1.07 -6.60
CA VAL A 92 1.18 -1.55 -7.94
C VAL A 92 0.37 -0.79 -9.00
N MET A 93 -0.89 -0.45 -8.72
CA MET A 93 -1.69 0.36 -9.63
C MET A 93 -1.14 1.79 -9.75
N GLY A 94 -0.73 2.40 -8.63
CA GLY A 94 -0.06 3.70 -8.62
C GLY A 94 1.23 3.70 -9.44
N ASP A 95 2.11 2.72 -9.24
CA ASP A 95 3.34 2.54 -10.02
C ASP A 95 3.04 2.43 -11.52
N SER A 96 2.01 1.67 -11.88
CA SER A 96 1.62 1.45 -13.27
C SER A 96 1.10 2.73 -13.93
N ILE A 97 0.29 3.52 -13.21
CA ILE A 97 -0.19 4.82 -13.67
C ILE A 97 0.98 5.78 -13.88
N VAL A 98 1.91 5.88 -12.92
CA VAL A 98 3.09 6.75 -13.04
C VAL A 98 3.94 6.34 -14.25
N ALA A 99 4.17 5.05 -14.44
CA ALA A 99 4.93 4.54 -15.58
C ALA A 99 4.24 4.83 -16.92
N GLU A 100 2.91 4.75 -16.99
CA GLU A 100 2.13 5.07 -18.19
C GLU A 100 2.20 6.57 -18.51
N LYS A 101 2.02 7.42 -17.50
CA LYS A 101 2.05 8.87 -17.67
C LYS A 101 3.45 9.39 -17.98
N ALA A 102 4.50 8.80 -17.41
CA ALA A 102 5.89 9.16 -17.72
C ALA A 102 6.27 8.87 -19.19
N LYS A 103 5.60 7.91 -19.85
CA LYS A 103 5.81 7.65 -21.29
C LYS A 103 5.25 8.75 -22.19
N LEU A 104 4.29 9.53 -21.70
CA LEU A 104 3.66 10.64 -22.42
C LEU A 104 4.44 11.96 -22.27
N GLU A 105 5.51 11.98 -21.46
CA GLU A 105 6.34 13.18 -21.29
C GLU A 105 7.15 13.47 -22.57
N PRO A 106 7.31 14.76 -22.94
CA PRO A 106 8.14 15.16 -24.06
C PRO A 106 9.61 14.78 -23.82
N GLU A 107 10.38 14.60 -24.89
CA GLU A 107 11.78 14.15 -24.80
C GLU A 107 12.66 15.05 -23.93
N SER A 108 12.38 16.36 -23.92
CA SER A 108 13.11 17.35 -23.11
C SER A 108 12.91 17.18 -21.60
N SER A 109 11.82 16.54 -21.15
CA SER A 109 11.49 16.37 -19.73
C SER A 109 11.23 14.92 -19.34
N ARG A 110 11.67 13.95 -20.14
CA ARG A 110 11.37 12.53 -19.93
C ARG A 110 11.90 12.02 -18.59
N GLY A 111 11.03 11.43 -17.78
CA GLY A 111 11.36 10.85 -16.47
C GLY A 111 11.19 11.80 -15.28
N HIS A 112 10.78 13.06 -15.49
CA HIS A 112 10.55 14.00 -14.38
C HIS A 112 9.40 13.57 -13.49
N LEU A 113 8.26 13.17 -14.07
CA LEU A 113 7.10 12.68 -13.31
C LEU A 113 7.47 11.48 -12.44
N GLN A 114 8.17 10.51 -13.03
CA GLN A 114 8.56 9.28 -12.33
C GLN A 114 9.55 9.57 -11.20
N SER A 115 10.60 10.34 -11.47
CA SER A 115 11.61 10.69 -10.48
C SER A 115 11.04 11.53 -9.34
N THR A 116 10.19 12.52 -9.63
CA THR A 116 9.51 13.34 -8.62
C THR A 116 8.61 12.50 -7.74
N CYS A 117 7.81 11.60 -8.34
CA CYS A 117 6.92 10.72 -7.58
C CYS A 117 7.71 9.80 -6.63
N TYR A 118 8.81 9.20 -7.10
CA TYR A 118 9.64 8.34 -6.25
C TYR A 118 10.40 9.13 -5.20
N ALA A 119 10.87 10.35 -5.50
CA ALA A 119 11.45 11.23 -4.50
C ALA A 119 10.46 11.54 -3.37
N CYS A 120 9.22 11.92 -3.71
CA CYS A 120 8.15 12.13 -2.73
C CYS A 120 7.87 10.87 -1.89
N ARG A 121 7.84 9.68 -2.52
CA ARG A 121 7.63 8.41 -1.81
C ARG A 121 8.71 8.14 -0.77
N PHE A 122 9.97 8.19 -1.17
CA PHE A 122 11.09 7.89 -0.27
C PHE A 122 11.23 8.93 0.84
N PHE A 123 11.00 10.20 0.52
CA PHE A 123 10.94 11.26 1.52
C PHE A 123 9.80 11.01 2.53
N GLY A 124 8.61 10.66 2.06
CA GLY A 124 7.48 10.30 2.91
C GLY A 124 7.78 9.12 3.83
N LEU A 125 8.42 8.06 3.31
CA LEU A 125 8.85 6.90 4.11
C LEU A 125 9.90 7.27 5.16
N MET A 126 10.86 8.12 4.79
CA MET A 126 11.91 8.61 5.69
C MET A 126 11.32 9.39 6.87
N VAL A 127 10.27 10.18 6.64
CA VAL A 127 9.56 10.92 7.71
C VAL A 127 8.61 9.99 8.48
N ALA A 128 7.87 9.12 7.80
CA ALA A 128 6.87 8.27 8.43
C ALA A 128 7.47 7.27 9.43
N ALA A 129 8.67 6.74 9.17
CA ALA A 129 9.31 5.76 10.04
C ALA A 129 9.56 6.28 11.49
N PRO A 130 10.29 7.40 11.71
CA PRO A 130 10.50 7.92 13.07
C PRO A 130 9.21 8.41 13.71
N PHE A 131 8.30 9.04 12.93
CA PHE A 131 7.01 9.47 13.45
C PHE A 131 6.18 8.29 13.95
N SER A 132 6.11 7.20 13.20
CA SER A 132 5.40 5.99 13.61
C SER A 132 5.94 5.45 14.93
N THR A 133 7.26 5.39 15.09
CA THR A 133 7.91 4.95 16.34
C THR A 133 7.54 5.84 17.53
N VAL A 134 7.57 7.17 17.37
CA VAL A 134 7.20 8.11 18.43
C VAL A 134 5.73 7.99 18.81
N PHE A 135 4.84 7.85 17.81
CA PHE A 135 3.41 7.69 18.06
C PHE A 135 3.11 6.38 18.78
N TYR A 136 3.77 5.29 18.38
CA TYR A 136 3.66 4.00 19.04
C TYR A 136 4.10 4.07 20.51
N SER A 137 5.25 4.68 20.80
CA SER A 137 5.79 4.74 22.15
C SER A 137 5.01 5.68 23.08
N THR A 138 4.43 6.75 22.53
CA THR A 138 3.73 7.78 23.31
C THR A 138 2.25 7.44 23.52
N TYR A 139 1.56 6.96 22.49
CA TYR A 139 0.11 6.76 22.48
C TYR A 139 -0.33 5.31 22.33
N GLY A 140 0.62 4.38 22.21
CA GLY A 140 0.34 2.96 22.03
C GLY A 140 -0.09 2.57 20.61
N PRO A 141 -0.32 1.27 20.37
CA PRO A 141 -0.61 0.71 19.05
C PRO A 141 -1.95 1.16 18.48
N ALA A 142 -2.96 1.42 19.33
CA ALA A 142 -4.28 1.83 18.89
C ALA A 142 -4.25 3.09 18.00
N VAL A 143 -3.42 4.08 18.32
CA VAL A 143 -3.29 5.30 17.50
C VAL A 143 -2.62 5.01 16.17
N VAL A 144 -1.60 4.14 16.14
CA VAL A 144 -0.95 3.73 14.89
C VAL A 144 -1.94 3.02 13.96
N ILE A 145 -2.74 2.08 14.49
CA ILE A 145 -3.76 1.37 13.71
C ILE A 145 -4.86 2.34 13.21
N LYS A 146 -5.27 3.32 14.03
CA LYS A 146 -6.19 4.39 13.59
C LYS A 146 -5.63 5.18 12.41
N ILE A 147 -4.37 5.58 12.48
CA ILE A 147 -3.69 6.30 11.39
C ILE A 147 -3.60 5.40 10.14
N MET A 148 -3.27 4.12 10.31
CA MET A 148 -3.20 3.13 9.22
C MET A 148 -4.55 2.86 8.56
N GLY A 149 -5.69 3.03 9.25
CA GLY A 149 -7.02 2.95 8.63
C GLY A 149 -7.47 4.27 7.99
N LEU A 150 -7.16 5.40 8.63
CA LEU A 150 -7.63 6.74 8.22
C LEU A 150 -6.87 7.30 7.01
N LEU A 151 -5.54 7.14 6.94
CA LEU A 151 -4.77 7.66 5.81
C LEU A 151 -5.19 7.01 4.47
N PRO A 152 -5.30 5.67 4.35
CA PRO A 152 -5.91 5.00 3.20
C PRO A 152 -7.32 5.47 2.88
N PHE A 153 -8.16 5.72 3.90
CA PHE A 153 -9.50 6.24 3.69
C PHE A 153 -9.49 7.61 3.00
N CYS A 154 -8.61 8.50 3.43
CA CYS A 154 -8.43 9.83 2.81
C CYS A 154 -7.92 9.75 1.36
N MET A 155 -7.30 8.63 0.94
CA MET A 155 -6.90 8.43 -0.46
C MET A 155 -8.09 8.13 -1.37
N LEU A 156 -9.19 7.59 -0.86
CA LEU A 156 -10.38 7.25 -1.67
C LEU A 156 -10.97 8.43 -2.44
N PRO A 157 -11.26 9.60 -1.84
CA PRO A 157 -11.75 10.76 -2.59
C PRO A 157 -10.72 11.29 -3.60
N LEU A 158 -9.41 11.22 -3.28
CA LEU A 158 -8.35 11.62 -4.20
C LEU A 158 -8.31 10.70 -5.44
N VAL A 159 -8.39 9.39 -5.23
CA VAL A 159 -8.46 8.41 -6.31
C VAL A 159 -9.76 8.54 -7.08
N TYR A 160 -10.89 8.82 -6.44
CA TYR A 160 -12.16 9.04 -7.13
C TYR A 160 -12.12 10.26 -8.06
N ASN A 161 -11.50 11.35 -7.62
CA ASN A 161 -11.32 12.56 -8.43
C ASN A 161 -10.20 12.43 -9.47
N PHE A 162 -9.34 11.42 -9.35
CA PHE A 162 -8.27 11.18 -10.31
C PHE A 162 -8.84 10.88 -11.70
N TRP A 163 -8.39 11.64 -12.69
CA TRP A 163 -8.86 11.51 -14.06
C TRP A 163 -8.08 10.41 -14.79
N GLU A 164 -8.80 9.37 -15.23
CA GLU A 164 -8.29 8.29 -16.07
C GLU A 164 -9.14 8.22 -17.34
N VAL A 165 -8.51 7.90 -18.48
CA VAL A 165 -9.21 7.72 -19.75
C VAL A 165 -10.14 6.51 -19.62
N ARG A 166 -11.41 6.73 -19.88
CA ARG A 166 -12.45 5.70 -19.85
C ARG A 166 -12.46 4.93 -21.17
N ASP A 167 -12.72 3.63 -21.10
CA ASP A 167 -12.91 2.73 -22.25
C ASP A 167 -11.71 2.70 -23.23
N ALA A 168 -10.49 2.81 -22.67
CA ALA A 168 -9.28 2.62 -23.46
C ALA A 168 -9.24 1.21 -24.07
N GLU A 169 -8.82 1.11 -25.34
CA GLU A 169 -8.75 -0.14 -26.08
C GLU A 169 -7.92 -1.18 -25.33
N VAL A 170 -8.55 -2.34 -25.06
CA VAL A 170 -7.90 -3.45 -24.37
C VAL A 170 -7.15 -4.26 -25.41
N LYS A 171 -5.83 -4.11 -25.47
CA LYS A 171 -4.96 -4.98 -26.29
C LYS A 171 -5.12 -6.42 -25.83
N GLY A 172 -5.24 -7.35 -26.77
CA GLY A 172 -5.42 -8.76 -26.45
C GLY A 172 -4.24 -9.34 -25.66
N THR A 173 -4.52 -10.26 -24.73
CA THR A 173 -3.55 -11.02 -23.92
C THR A 173 -2.35 -11.54 -24.74
N ARG A 174 -2.61 -12.09 -25.93
CA ARG A 174 -1.58 -12.63 -26.83
C ARG A 174 -0.64 -11.54 -27.37
N GLU A 175 -1.20 -10.38 -27.68
CA GLU A 175 -0.48 -9.23 -28.22
C GLU A 175 0.39 -8.59 -27.15
N GLN A 176 -0.13 -8.48 -25.91
CA GLN A 176 0.65 -8.02 -24.75
C GLN A 176 1.86 -8.92 -24.47
N CYS A 177 1.68 -10.25 -24.49
CA CYS A 177 2.80 -11.19 -24.33
C CYS A 177 3.83 -11.06 -25.47
N GLY A 178 3.36 -10.81 -26.71
CA GLY A 178 4.22 -10.54 -27.86
C GLY A 178 5.04 -9.27 -27.72
N GLU A 179 4.43 -8.17 -27.27
CA GLU A 179 5.13 -6.89 -27.02
C GLU A 179 6.19 -7.02 -25.91
N ILE A 180 5.88 -7.74 -24.84
CA ILE A 180 6.84 -8.02 -23.76
C ILE A 180 8.03 -8.80 -24.32
N TRP A 181 7.77 -9.87 -25.07
CA TRP A 181 8.81 -10.69 -25.68
C TRP A 181 9.71 -9.87 -26.62
N ASN A 182 9.10 -9.08 -27.51
CA ASN A 182 9.83 -8.21 -28.43
C ASN A 182 10.68 -7.16 -27.70
N THR A 183 10.18 -6.61 -26.60
CA THR A 183 10.93 -5.66 -25.75
C THR A 183 12.12 -6.32 -25.06
N VAL A 184 11.98 -7.57 -24.61
CA VAL A 184 13.09 -8.34 -24.04
C VAL A 184 14.13 -8.63 -25.11
N CYS A 185 13.72 -9.08 -26.30
CA CYS A 185 14.61 -9.34 -27.43
C CYS A 185 15.38 -8.08 -27.88
N SER A 186 14.69 -6.94 -28.03
CA SER A 186 15.34 -5.70 -28.47
C SER A 186 16.39 -5.20 -27.47
N ARG A 187 16.18 -5.42 -26.17
CA ARG A 187 17.15 -5.08 -25.12
C ARG A 187 18.31 -6.05 -25.05
N ALA A 188 18.11 -7.31 -25.44
CA ALA A 188 19.18 -8.31 -25.52
C ALA A 188 20.11 -8.06 -26.72
N GLU A 189 19.61 -7.49 -27.81
CA GLU A 189 20.40 -7.14 -28.99
C GLU A 189 21.27 -5.89 -28.82
N ILE A 190 20.82 -4.90 -28.03
CA ILE A 190 21.61 -3.69 -27.71
C ILE A 190 22.85 -4.01 -26.83
N GLY A 191 22.91 -5.20 -26.23
CA GLY A 191 24.02 -5.68 -25.41
C GLY A 191 25.13 -6.43 -26.15
N ARG A 192 25.07 -6.55 -27.49
CA ARG A 192 26.16 -7.06 -28.34
C ARG A 192 26.79 -5.94 -29.15
#